data_AF-A0A2A6PCL9-F1
#
_entry.id   AF-A0A2A6PCL9-F1
#
_cell.length_a   1.000
_cell.length_b   1.000
_cell.length_c   1.000
_cell.angle_alpha   90.00
_cell.angle_beta   90.00
_cell.angle_gamma   90.00
#
_symmetry.space_group_name_H-M   'P 1'
#
loop_
_entity.id
_entity.type
_entity.pdbx_description
1 polymer ?
#
loop_
_entity_poly.entity_id
_entity_poly.type
_entity_poly.pdbx_seq_one_letter_code
_entity_poly.pdbx_strand_id
1 'polypeptide(L)'
;SPARVQWTPTGNNVPDYPKLAQLWWQNIGDASSGAKTPQAAMDALAAAQDSVMERLEKSNVQGACGPKLHKKETAEYWYAKAEKDGTIAPQRKLANEKPKGETVDYDTLIKSWPATPPKRAEAK
;
A
#
# COMPACT_ATOMS: atom_id res chain seq x y z
N SER A 1 3.33 4.83 -23.63
CA SER A 1 4.56 5.08 -22.85
C SER A 1 5.05 3.78 -22.23
N PRO A 2 6.36 3.44 -22.30
CA PRO A 2 6.97 2.33 -21.56
C PRO A 2 6.70 2.36 -20.06
N ALA A 3 6.47 3.55 -19.48
CA ALA A 3 6.10 3.72 -18.07
C ALA A 3 4.81 2.98 -17.66
N ARG A 4 3.95 2.59 -18.62
CA ARG A 4 2.75 1.79 -18.32
C ARG A 4 3.07 0.44 -17.66
N VAL A 5 4.27 -0.12 -17.86
CA VAL A 5 4.70 -1.37 -17.20
C VAL A 5 5.17 -1.15 -15.76
N GLN A 6 5.36 0.10 -15.35
CA GLN A 6 5.72 0.48 -13.98
C GLN A 6 4.46 0.77 -13.13
N TRP A 7 3.29 0.87 -13.75
CA TRP A 7 2.05 1.14 -13.04
C TRP A 7 1.50 -0.15 -12.47
N THR A 8 1.22 -0.16 -11.17
CA THR A 8 0.48 -1.25 -10.53
C THR A 8 -0.90 -1.32 -11.19
N PRO A 9 -1.37 -2.50 -11.64
CA PRO A 9 -2.73 -2.63 -12.17
C PRO A 9 -3.73 -2.07 -11.15
N THR A 10 -4.80 -1.41 -11.61
CA THR A 10 -5.78 -0.72 -10.75
C THR A 10 -6.60 -1.66 -9.84
N GLY A 11 -6.25 -2.95 -9.83
CA GLY A 11 -6.84 -3.97 -8.97
C GLY A 11 -8.33 -4.21 -9.24
N ASN A 12 -8.90 -5.14 -8.48
CA ASN A 12 -10.35 -5.23 -8.37
C ASN A 12 -10.85 -4.09 -7.46
N ASN A 13 -12.04 -3.55 -7.79
CA ASN A 13 -12.66 -2.49 -7.00
C ASN A 13 -12.74 -2.85 -5.51
N VAL A 14 -12.48 -1.86 -4.66
CA VAL A 14 -12.55 -1.99 -3.20
C VAL A 14 -13.98 -2.33 -2.78
N PRO A 15 -14.20 -3.39 -1.98
CA PRO A 15 -15.52 -3.75 -1.48
C PRO A 15 -16.16 -2.58 -0.71
N ASP A 16 -17.35 -2.15 -1.13
CA ASP A 16 -18.15 -1.07 -0.51
C ASP A 16 -17.30 0.17 -0.13
N TYR A 17 -16.54 0.69 -1.11
CA TYR A 17 -15.71 1.89 -0.96
C TYR A 17 -16.39 3.06 -0.25
N PRO A 18 -17.68 3.40 -0.51
CA PRO A 18 -18.36 4.49 0.20
C PRO A 18 -18.38 4.33 1.72
N LYS A 19 -18.54 3.09 2.23
CA LYS A 19 -18.50 2.85 3.68
C LYS A 19 -17.09 2.86 4.23
N LEU A 20 -16.13 2.28 3.51
CA LEU A 20 -14.73 2.22 3.98
C LEU A 20 -14.05 3.60 3.95
N ALA A 21 -14.34 4.43 2.95
CA ALA A 21 -13.73 5.76 2.81
C ALA A 21 -14.08 6.69 3.97
N GLN A 22 -15.27 6.55 4.58
CA GLN A 22 -15.68 7.35 5.73
C GLN A 22 -14.80 7.10 6.98
N LEU A 23 -14.23 5.90 7.10
CA LEU A 23 -13.37 5.52 8.22
C LEU A 23 -12.02 6.25 8.17
N TRP A 24 -11.57 6.67 6.98
CA TRP A 24 -10.30 7.36 6.80
C TRP A 24 -10.20 8.61 7.68
N TRP A 25 -11.20 9.50 7.57
CA TRP A 25 -11.19 10.77 8.30
C TRP A 25 -11.26 10.59 9.81
N GLN A 26 -11.94 9.53 10.28
CA GLN A 26 -12.02 9.21 11.71
C GLN A 26 -10.68 8.78 12.30
N ASN A 27 -9.77 8.21 11.50
CA ASN A 27 -8.49 7.68 11.97
C ASN A 27 -7.29 8.60 11.67
N ILE A 28 -7.33 9.38 10.59
CA ILE A 28 -6.17 10.22 10.20
C ILE A 28 -6.00 11.47 11.07
N GLY A 29 -7.06 11.97 11.71
CA GLY A 29 -6.98 13.12 12.60
C GLY A 29 -5.99 12.89 13.75
N ASP A 30 -5.99 11.68 14.31
CA ASP A 30 -5.09 11.29 15.40
C ASP A 30 -3.63 11.21 14.95
N ALA A 31 -3.37 10.73 13.73
CA ALA A 31 -2.02 10.71 13.17
C ALA A 31 -1.51 12.11 12.86
N SER A 32 -2.36 12.96 12.28
CA SER A 32 -1.99 14.32 11.83
C SER A 32 -1.76 15.27 13.00
N SER A 33 -2.51 15.09 14.09
CA SER A 33 -2.34 15.85 15.34
C SER A 33 -1.19 15.32 16.22
N GLY A 34 -0.63 14.14 15.92
CA GLY A 34 0.37 13.49 16.74
C GLY A 34 -0.18 12.78 17.99
N ALA A 35 -1.50 12.72 18.16
CA ALA A 35 -2.13 11.96 19.25
C ALA A 35 -1.85 10.45 19.16
N LYS A 36 -1.67 9.92 17.94
CA LYS A 36 -1.22 8.54 17.68
C LYS A 36 -0.03 8.53 16.73
N THR A 37 0.79 7.49 16.83
CA THR A 37 1.81 7.21 15.81
C THR A 37 1.12 6.85 14.49
N PRO A 38 1.77 7.07 13.33
CA PRO A 38 1.23 6.65 12.05
C PRO A 38 0.83 5.17 12.03
N GLN A 39 1.65 4.30 12.64
CA GLN A 39 1.33 2.88 12.74
C GLN A 39 0.06 2.63 13.55
N ALA A 40 -0.05 3.21 14.75
CA ALA A 40 -1.23 3.01 15.60
C ALA A 40 -2.53 3.54 14.97
N ALA A 41 -2.46 4.64 14.21
CA ALA A 41 -3.61 5.15 13.46
C ALA A 41 -4.00 4.24 12.30
N MET A 42 -3.02 3.69 11.57
CA MET A 42 -3.27 2.74 10.48
C MET A 42 -3.79 1.40 11.00
N ASP A 43 -3.30 0.91 12.15
CA ASP A 43 -3.81 -0.30 12.80
C ASP A 43 -5.28 -0.13 13.24
N ALA A 44 -5.62 1.05 13.77
CA ALA A 44 -6.99 1.39 14.14
C ALA A 44 -7.91 1.46 12.91
N LEU A 45 -7.44 2.07 11.81
CA LEU A 45 -8.16 2.11 10.54
C LEU A 45 -8.39 0.71 9.99
N ALA A 46 -7.37 -0.14 9.98
CA ALA A 46 -7.46 -1.52 9.49
C ALA A 46 -8.49 -2.32 10.30
N ALA A 47 -8.46 -2.21 11.63
CA ALA A 47 -9.44 -2.87 12.49
C ALA A 47 -10.88 -2.41 12.22
N ALA A 48 -11.09 -1.10 11.97
CA ALA A 48 -12.40 -0.56 11.62
C ALA A 48 -12.87 -1.07 10.24
N GLN A 49 -11.98 -1.13 9.25
CA GLN A 49 -12.26 -1.67 7.92
C GLN A 49 -12.63 -3.15 7.99
N ASP A 50 -11.89 -3.96 8.75
CA ASP A 50 -12.17 -5.37 8.98
C ASP A 50 -13.56 -5.58 9.58
N SER A 51 -13.97 -4.76 10.55
CA SER A 51 -15.31 -4.85 11.15
C SER A 51 -16.42 -4.58 10.13
N VAL A 52 -16.22 -3.63 9.21
CA VAL A 52 -17.18 -3.38 8.11
C VAL A 52 -17.22 -4.55 7.14
N MET A 53 -16.05 -5.07 6.75
CA MET A 53 -15.95 -6.23 5.84
C MET A 53 -16.56 -7.49 6.44
N GLU A 54 -16.40 -7.72 7.75
CA GLU A 54 -16.94 -8.89 8.43
C GLU A 54 -18.47 -8.89 8.41
N ARG A 55 -19.06 -7.72 8.61
CA ARG A 55 -20.50 -7.56 8.51
C ARG A 55 -20.99 -7.74 7.07
N LEU A 56 -20.22 -7.28 6.07
CA LEU A 56 -20.54 -7.50 4.66
C LEU A 56 -20.50 -8.98 4.29
N GLU A 57 -19.45 -9.70 4.71
CA GLU A 57 -19.32 -11.15 4.53
C GLU A 57 -20.51 -11.88 5.15
N LYS A 58 -20.83 -11.60 6.43
CA LYS A 58 -21.96 -12.20 7.14
C LYS A 58 -23.32 -11.92 6.50
N SER A 59 -23.48 -10.72 5.92
CA SER A 59 -24.75 -10.33 5.27
C SER A 59 -25.01 -11.08 3.96
N ASN A 60 -23.97 -11.61 3.31
CA ASN A 60 -24.03 -12.28 2.01
C ASN A 60 -24.74 -11.48 0.90
N VAL A 61 -24.91 -10.16 1.06
CA VAL A 61 -25.64 -9.30 0.11
C VAL A 61 -24.96 -9.26 -1.28
N GLN A 62 -23.65 -9.45 -1.34
CA GLN A 62 -22.86 -9.46 -2.57
C GLN A 62 -22.67 -10.88 -3.16
N GLY A 63 -23.27 -11.91 -2.57
CA GLY A 63 -23.20 -13.29 -3.04
C GLY A 63 -21.76 -13.77 -3.29
N ALA A 64 -21.51 -14.35 -4.47
CA ALA A 64 -20.20 -14.89 -4.85
C ALA A 64 -19.08 -13.83 -4.93
N CYS A 65 -19.42 -12.55 -5.06
CA CYS A 65 -18.46 -11.45 -5.17
C CYS A 65 -18.21 -10.75 -3.82
N GLY A 66 -18.81 -11.23 -2.73
CA GLY A 66 -18.62 -10.64 -1.41
C GLY A 66 -17.19 -10.81 -0.88
N PRO A 67 -16.71 -9.87 -0.03
CA PRO A 67 -15.42 -10.00 0.61
C PRO A 67 -15.40 -11.23 1.52
N LYS A 68 -14.25 -11.87 1.61
CA LYS A 68 -13.95 -12.92 2.58
C LYS A 68 -12.80 -12.46 3.44
N LEU A 69 -12.98 -12.38 4.76
CA LEU A 69 -11.88 -12.02 5.63
C LEU A 69 -10.82 -13.12 5.62
N HIS A 70 -9.57 -12.66 5.52
CA HIS A 70 -8.45 -13.51 5.83
C HIS A 70 -8.37 -13.74 7.34
N LYS A 71 -7.79 -14.86 7.77
CA LYS A 71 -7.44 -15.05 9.17
C LYS A 71 -6.46 -13.95 9.60
N LYS A 72 -6.51 -13.53 10.87
CA LYS A 72 -5.50 -12.62 11.40
C LYS A 72 -4.14 -13.31 11.37
N GLU A 73 -3.18 -12.63 10.77
CA GLU A 73 -1.81 -13.09 10.60
C GLU A 73 -0.85 -11.99 11.05
N THR A 74 0.41 -12.36 11.27
CA THR A 74 1.47 -11.41 11.64
C THR A 74 1.93 -10.57 10.44
N ALA A 75 2.60 -9.46 10.71
CA ALA A 75 3.21 -8.66 9.65
C ALA A 75 4.26 -9.48 8.87
N GLU A 76 5.03 -10.32 9.56
CA GLU A 76 6.04 -11.21 8.98
C GLU A 76 5.44 -12.19 7.97
N TYR A 77 4.27 -12.75 8.26
CA TYR A 77 3.55 -13.59 7.31
C TYR A 77 3.27 -12.83 6.00
N TRP A 78 2.77 -11.59 6.10
CA TRP A 78 2.45 -10.79 4.93
C TRP A 78 3.70 -10.33 4.16
N TYR A 79 4.80 -10.01 4.86
CA TYR A 79 6.08 -9.71 4.21
C TYR A 79 6.62 -10.92 3.45
N ALA A 80 6.65 -12.10 4.07
CA ALA A 80 7.11 -13.33 3.42
C ALA A 80 6.23 -13.71 2.21
N LYS A 81 4.92 -13.48 2.32
CA LYS A 81 3.99 -13.69 1.20
C LYS A 81 4.27 -12.74 0.03
N ALA A 82 4.48 -11.46 0.30
CA ALA A 82 4.81 -10.49 -0.76
C ALA A 82 6.12 -10.84 -1.48
N GLU A 83 7.14 -11.24 -0.73
CA GLU A 83 8.42 -11.72 -1.30
C GLU A 83 8.22 -12.96 -2.17
N LYS A 84 7.45 -13.93 -1.70
CA LYS A 84 7.15 -15.16 -2.43
C LYS A 84 6.35 -14.91 -3.71
N ASP A 85 5.35 -14.05 -3.65
CA ASP A 85 4.45 -13.75 -4.76
C ASP A 85 5.04 -12.69 -5.72
N GLY A 86 6.22 -12.14 -5.39
CA GLY A 86 6.91 -11.12 -6.18
C GLY A 86 6.18 -9.77 -6.19
N THR A 87 5.36 -9.49 -5.17
CA THR A 87 4.60 -8.23 -5.05
C THR A 87 5.36 -7.16 -4.29
N ILE A 88 5.14 -5.89 -4.63
CA ILE A 88 5.90 -4.75 -4.09
C ILE A 88 5.43 -4.36 -2.68
N ALA A 89 4.32 -4.89 -2.16
CA ALA A 89 3.79 -4.53 -0.85
C ALA A 89 3.15 -5.74 -0.14
N PRO A 90 3.08 -5.73 1.21
CA PRO A 90 3.62 -4.71 2.12
C PRO A 90 5.15 -4.77 2.27
N GLN A 91 5.77 -3.66 2.69
CA GLN A 91 7.23 -3.53 2.87
C GLN A 91 7.59 -3.43 4.35
N ARG A 92 8.75 -3.96 4.74
CA ARG A 92 9.28 -3.81 6.09
C ARG A 92 9.70 -2.36 6.33
N LYS A 93 9.60 -1.92 7.57
CA LYS A 93 10.13 -0.63 8.01
C LYS A 93 11.62 -0.54 7.68
N LEU A 94 12.02 0.54 7.01
CA LEU A 94 13.41 0.77 6.65
C LEU A 94 14.14 1.50 7.78
N ALA A 95 15.46 1.26 7.88
CA ALA A 95 16.31 2.01 8.81
C ALA A 95 16.37 3.51 8.46
N ASN A 96 16.23 3.85 7.18
CA ASN A 96 16.19 5.23 6.69
C ASN A 96 15.10 5.41 5.63
N GLU A 97 13.93 5.92 6.04
CA GLU A 97 12.80 6.22 5.15
C GLU A 97 12.87 7.63 4.54
N LYS A 98 13.86 8.43 4.94
CA LYS A 98 14.07 9.81 4.47
C LYS A 98 15.52 10.04 4.06
N PRO A 99 16.01 9.33 3.02
CA PRO A 99 17.35 9.59 2.49
C PRO A 99 17.44 11.02 1.97
N LYS A 100 18.65 11.58 1.98
CA LYS A 100 18.90 12.90 1.40
C LYS A 100 18.58 12.85 -0.09
N GLY A 101 17.86 13.85 -0.59
CA GLY A 101 17.59 13.97 -2.02
C GLY A 101 18.89 14.14 -2.81
N GLU A 102 18.94 13.55 -4.01
CA GLU A 102 20.05 13.64 -4.94
C GLU A 102 19.56 14.24 -6.26
N THR A 103 20.33 15.17 -6.84
CA THR A 103 20.02 15.75 -8.14
C THR A 103 20.49 14.80 -9.25
N VAL A 104 19.63 14.53 -10.22
CA VAL A 104 19.98 13.77 -11.43
C VAL A 104 20.04 14.75 -12.60
N ASP A 105 21.10 14.61 -13.41
CA ASP A 105 21.27 15.40 -14.64
C ASP A 105 20.11 15.18 -15.62
N TYR A 106 19.64 16.25 -16.26
CA TYR A 106 18.46 16.22 -17.12
C TYR A 106 18.64 15.32 -18.35
N ASP A 107 19.80 15.38 -19.00
CA ASP A 107 20.08 14.55 -20.18
C ASP A 107 20.15 13.07 -19.80
N THR A 108 20.66 12.76 -18.61
CA THR A 108 20.66 11.42 -18.03
C THR A 108 19.24 10.92 -17.75
N LEU A 109 18.37 11.80 -17.23
CA LEU A 109 16.96 11.46 -16.97
C LEU A 109 16.21 11.16 -18.28
N ILE A 110 16.37 11.98 -19.32
CA ILE A 110 15.66 11.80 -20.59
C ILE A 110 16.07 10.51 -21.32
N LYS A 111 17.33 10.06 -21.17
CA LYS A 111 17.80 8.76 -21.70
C LYS A 111 17.07 7.56 -21.12
N SER A 112 16.43 7.69 -19.95
CA SER A 112 15.64 6.62 -19.31
C SER A 112 14.21 6.50 -19.84
N TRP A 113 13.74 7.44 -20.66
CA TRP A 113 12.36 7.43 -21.15
C TRP A 113 12.07 6.30 -22.18
N PRO A 114 13.00 5.93 -23.07
CA PRO A 114 12.83 4.79 -23.98
C PRO A 114 13.41 3.46 -23.46
N ALA A 115 14.15 3.44 -22.34
CA ALA A 115 14.88 2.28 -21.84
C ALA A 115 14.49 1.92 -20.38
N THR A 116 14.71 0.67 -19.97
CA THR A 116 14.58 0.22 -18.57
C THR A 116 15.34 1.18 -17.64
N PRO A 117 14.83 1.50 -16.42
CA PRO A 117 15.44 2.50 -15.55
C PRO A 117 16.94 2.24 -15.36
N PRO A 118 17.81 3.26 -15.51
CA PRO A 118 19.25 3.08 -15.40
C PRO A 118 19.60 2.56 -14.00
N LYS A 119 20.40 1.49 -13.93
CA LYS A 119 21.03 1.09 -12.66
C LYS A 119 22.05 2.17 -12.28
N ARG A 120 22.05 2.54 -11.01
CA ARG A 120 23.00 3.48 -10.38
C ARG A 120 24.42 3.13 -10.84
N ALA A 121 25.14 4.10 -11.41
CA ALA A 121 26.57 3.95 -11.61
C ALA A 121 27.26 3.97 -10.23
N GLU A 122 28.11 2.99 -9.95
CA GLU A 122 28.89 2.98 -8.71
C GLU A 122 29.82 4.20 -8.68
N ALA A 123 29.76 4.93 -7.56
CA ALA A 123 30.62 6.09 -7.33
C ALA A 123 32.07 5.62 -7.23
N LYS A 124 32.97 6.22 -8.03
CA LYS A 124 34.42 6.15 -7.80
C LYS A 124 34.83 7.06 -6.66
#